data_AF-A0A9X9A603-F1
#
_entry.id   AF-A0A9X9A603-F1
#
_cell.length_a   1.000
_cell.length_b   1.000
_cell.length_c   1.000
_cell.angle_alpha   90.00
_cell.angle_beta   90.00
_cell.angle_gamma   90.00
#
_symmetry.space_group_name_H-M   'P 1'
#
loop_
_entity.id
_entity.type
_entity.pdbx_description
1 polymer ?
#
loop_
_entity_poly.entity_id
_entity_poly.type
_entity_poly.pdbx_seq_one_letter_code
_entity_poly.pdbx_strand_id
1 'polypeptide(L)'
;MMKKIPHKLLAVSAFLTITTTYAVIPLETFAIEIEQTNTENMSLSANEEQMKKALQDAGLFAKAMNEYSYLLIHNPDVSFEGITINGNADLPSKIVQDQKNARAHAVTWNTQVKKQLLDTLTGIIEYDTKFENYYETLVEGINTGNGDTLKKGITDLQGGIQQNQKSAKALKEELIQLKNAIGEDVRTFGSHKETLQS
;
A
#
# COMPACT_ATOMS: atom_id res chain seq x y z
N MET A 1 -40.59 -18.98 4.88
CA MET A 1 -39.18 -19.39 5.02
C MET A 1 -38.40 -18.73 3.88
N MET A 2 -37.89 -17.51 4.10
CA MET A 2 -37.16 -16.75 3.07
C MET A 2 -35.73 -17.27 2.96
N LYS A 3 -35.35 -17.71 1.77
CA LYS A 3 -33.97 -18.07 1.43
C LYS A 3 -33.11 -16.81 1.51
N LYS A 4 -32.10 -16.83 2.38
CA LYS A 4 -31.07 -15.80 2.46
C LYS A 4 -30.34 -15.72 1.11
N ILE A 5 -30.43 -14.58 0.45
CA ILE A 5 -29.64 -14.29 -0.76
C ILE A 5 -28.22 -14.00 -0.27
N PRO A 6 -27.17 -14.64 -0.82
CA PRO A 6 -25.81 -14.30 -0.47
C PRO A 6 -25.53 -12.89 -1.01
N HIS A 7 -25.44 -11.91 -0.11
CA HIS A 7 -25.19 -10.52 -0.46
C HIS A 7 -23.82 -10.42 -1.13
N LYS A 8 -23.83 -9.96 -2.38
CA LYS A 8 -22.62 -9.74 -3.19
C LYS A 8 -21.84 -8.60 -2.54
N LEU A 9 -20.59 -8.87 -2.21
CA LEU A 9 -19.61 -7.96 -1.60
C LEU A 9 -19.56 -6.64 -2.40
N LEU A 10 -20.05 -5.54 -1.81
CA LEU A 10 -19.98 -4.20 -2.39
C LEU A 10 -18.88 -3.41 -1.68
N ALA A 11 -17.62 -3.79 -1.93
CA ALA A 11 -16.48 -2.96 -1.55
C ALA A 11 -16.41 -1.74 -2.48
N VAL A 12 -16.06 -0.54 -2.00
CA VAL A 12 -15.88 0.67 -2.84
C VAL A 12 -14.40 0.97 -3.04
N SER A 13 -13.96 1.09 -4.29
CA SER A 13 -12.57 1.40 -4.64
C SER A 13 -12.46 2.85 -5.06
N ALA A 14 -11.78 3.65 -4.25
CA ALA A 14 -11.08 4.80 -4.78
C ALA A 14 -9.79 4.33 -5.45
N PHE A 15 -9.83 4.05 -6.75
CA PHE A 15 -8.61 3.94 -7.54
C PHE A 15 -8.19 5.34 -8.00
N LEU A 16 -7.02 5.78 -7.54
CA LEU A 16 -6.26 6.88 -8.14
C LEU A 16 -5.60 6.38 -9.43
N THR A 17 -6.16 6.72 -10.58
CA THR A 17 -5.42 6.66 -11.85
C THR A 17 -4.35 7.76 -11.84
N ILE A 18 -3.11 7.40 -11.48
CA ILE A 18 -1.96 8.30 -11.70
C ILE A 18 -1.37 7.93 -13.05
N THR A 19 -1.86 8.58 -14.11
CA THR A 19 -1.16 8.62 -15.38
C THR A 19 0.09 9.46 -15.19
N THR A 20 1.26 8.83 -15.32
CA THR A 20 2.54 9.52 -15.27
C THR A 20 2.76 10.26 -16.59
N THR A 21 2.40 11.53 -16.64
CA THR A 21 3.00 12.46 -17.60
C THR A 21 3.33 13.76 -16.90
N TYR A 22 4.63 14.02 -16.83
CA TYR A 22 5.27 15.26 -16.41
C TYR A 22 4.47 16.52 -16.77
N ALA A 23 4.00 17.29 -15.77
CA ALA A 23 4.03 18.76 -15.71
C ALA A 23 3.16 19.31 -14.55
N VAL A 24 3.81 20.06 -13.67
CA VAL A 24 3.33 21.24 -12.91
C VAL A 24 2.05 21.09 -12.05
N ILE A 25 2.25 21.23 -10.74
CA ILE A 25 1.22 21.40 -9.72
C ILE A 25 0.58 22.79 -9.86
N PRO A 26 -0.76 22.90 -9.73
CA PRO A 26 -1.33 23.98 -8.93
C PRO A 26 -2.11 23.42 -7.73
N LEU A 27 -1.70 23.85 -6.54
CA LEU A 27 -2.41 23.67 -5.27
C LEU A 27 -3.42 24.81 -5.15
N GLU A 28 -4.59 24.74 -5.79
CA GLU A 28 -5.68 25.67 -5.48
C GLU A 28 -7.06 25.00 -5.53
N THR A 29 -7.87 25.43 -4.56
CA THR A 29 -9.33 25.31 -4.39
C THR A 29 -9.95 23.93 -4.09
N PHE A 30 -10.16 23.70 -2.79
CA PHE A 30 -11.37 23.04 -2.30
C PHE A 30 -12.60 23.81 -2.80
N ALA A 31 -13.17 23.38 -3.91
CA ALA A 31 -14.53 23.69 -4.32
C ALA A 31 -15.05 22.45 -5.05
N ILE A 32 -15.87 21.65 -4.37
CA ILE A 32 -16.66 20.60 -5.02
C ILE A 32 -17.82 21.32 -5.69
N GLU A 33 -17.57 21.93 -6.86
CA GLU A 33 -18.62 22.05 -7.88
C GLU A 33 -18.73 20.68 -8.53
N ILE A 34 -19.78 19.93 -8.17
CA ILE A 34 -20.21 18.79 -8.97
C ILE A 34 -20.83 19.36 -10.23
N GLU A 35 -20.00 19.74 -11.20
CA GLU A 35 -20.47 19.79 -12.59
C GLU A 35 -20.88 18.36 -12.96
N GLN A 36 -22.19 18.18 -13.13
CA GLN A 36 -22.79 17.00 -13.73
C GLN A 36 -22.22 16.84 -15.15
N THR A 37 -21.12 16.13 -15.26
CA THR A 37 -20.64 15.57 -16.52
C THR A 37 -21.25 14.19 -16.69
N ASN A 38 -22.30 14.19 -17.50
CA ASN A 38 -22.87 13.08 -18.28
C ASN A 38 -22.35 11.65 -18.02
N THR A 39 -23.21 10.83 -17.43
CA THR A 39 -23.42 9.40 -17.79
C THR A 39 -22.18 8.55 -18.09
N GLU A 40 -21.30 8.31 -17.11
CA GLU A 40 -20.55 7.05 -17.04
C GLU A 40 -20.01 6.86 -15.61
N ASN A 41 -20.65 5.93 -14.88
CA ASN A 41 -20.21 5.38 -13.59
C ASN A 41 -20.64 6.10 -12.28
N MET A 42 -21.95 6.18 -12.04
CA MET A 42 -22.54 6.42 -10.70
C MET A 42 -22.50 5.16 -9.80
N SER A 43 -21.61 4.21 -10.10
CA SER A 43 -21.54 2.97 -9.34
C SER A 43 -21.00 3.23 -7.94
N LEU A 44 -21.75 2.82 -6.92
CA LEU A 44 -21.28 2.74 -5.53
C LEU A 44 -20.41 1.50 -5.31
N SER A 45 -19.86 0.88 -6.36
CA SER A 45 -19.06 -0.35 -6.27
C SER A 45 -17.63 -0.11 -6.73
N ALA A 46 -16.69 -0.81 -6.11
CA ALA A 46 -15.33 -0.95 -6.59
C ALA A 46 -15.29 -1.65 -7.95
N ASN A 47 -14.16 -1.47 -8.63
CA ASN A 47 -13.75 -2.46 -9.59
C ASN A 47 -13.28 -3.73 -8.85
N GLU A 48 -14.19 -4.71 -8.70
CA GLU A 48 -13.95 -5.96 -7.97
C GLU A 48 -12.73 -6.72 -8.51
N GLU A 49 -12.58 -6.79 -9.84
CA GLU A 49 -11.48 -7.50 -10.47
C GLU A 49 -10.13 -6.86 -10.16
N GLN A 50 -10.04 -5.53 -10.30
CA GLN A 50 -8.82 -4.78 -9.98
C GLN A 50 -8.50 -4.85 -8.48
N MET A 51 -9.50 -4.77 -7.60
CA MET A 51 -9.31 -4.89 -6.16
C MET A 51 -8.80 -6.28 -5.78
N LYS A 52 -9.42 -7.34 -6.31
CA LYS A 52 -8.99 -8.72 -6.08
C LYS A 52 -7.55 -8.94 -6.51
N LYS A 53 -7.18 -8.46 -7.70
CA LYS A 53 -5.80 -8.55 -8.20
C LYS A 53 -4.83 -7.79 -7.28
N ALA A 54 -5.16 -6.56 -6.90
CA ALA A 54 -4.31 -5.76 -6.01
C ALA A 54 -4.08 -6.44 -4.65
N LEU A 55 -5.11 -7.07 -4.08
CA LEU A 55 -5.00 -7.83 -2.83
C LEU A 55 -4.13 -9.08 -2.98
N GLN A 56 -4.26 -9.81 -4.10
CA GLN A 56 -3.40 -10.95 -4.41
C GLN A 56 -1.94 -10.54 -4.57
N ASP A 57 -1.68 -9.48 -5.34
CA ASP A 57 -0.33 -8.93 -5.55
C ASP A 57 0.29 -8.46 -4.22
N ALA A 58 -0.49 -7.77 -3.37
CA ALA A 58 -0.06 -7.35 -2.04
C ALA A 58 0.30 -8.53 -1.13
N GLY A 59 -0.48 -9.62 -1.17
CA GLY A 59 -0.20 -10.84 -0.41
C GLY A 59 1.09 -11.53 -0.86
N LEU A 60 1.29 -11.67 -2.17
CA LEU A 60 2.53 -12.23 -2.74
C LEU A 60 3.75 -11.37 -2.40
N PHE A 61 3.61 -10.05 -2.51
CA PHE A 61 4.64 -9.09 -2.13
C PHE A 61 5.02 -9.21 -0.66
N ALA A 62 4.03 -9.22 0.25
CA ALA A 62 4.28 -9.34 1.69
C ALA A 62 4.97 -10.66 2.05
N LYS A 63 4.61 -11.76 1.38
CA LYS A 63 5.28 -13.06 1.56
C LYS A 63 6.76 -12.97 1.17
N ALA A 64 7.06 -12.48 -0.03
CA ALA A 64 8.43 -12.34 -0.50
C ALA A 64 9.26 -11.44 0.43
N MET A 65 8.72 -10.30 0.84
CA MET A 65 9.39 -9.38 1.75
C MET A 65 9.67 -10.00 3.13
N ASN A 66 8.74 -10.80 3.67
CA ASN A 66 8.99 -11.55 4.90
C ASN A 66 10.10 -12.59 4.75
N GLU A 67 10.13 -13.33 3.64
CA GLU A 67 11.18 -14.31 3.35
C GLU A 67 12.56 -13.63 3.27
N TYR A 68 12.68 -12.54 2.51
CA TYR A 68 13.94 -11.79 2.42
C TYR A 68 14.36 -11.16 3.76
N SER A 69 13.41 -10.57 4.48
CA SER A 69 13.68 -9.98 5.78
C SER A 69 14.20 -11.02 6.78
N TYR A 70 13.57 -12.21 6.81
CA TYR A 70 14.02 -13.32 7.63
C TYR A 70 15.46 -13.74 7.29
N LEU A 71 15.77 -13.94 6.01
CA LEU A 71 17.11 -14.32 5.57
C LEU A 71 18.17 -13.28 5.95
N LEU A 72 17.90 -11.98 5.75
CA LEU A 72 18.84 -10.91 6.08
C LEU A 72 19.13 -10.82 7.58
N ILE A 73 18.10 -10.97 8.42
CA ILE A 73 18.24 -10.90 9.87
C ILE A 73 18.97 -12.11 10.44
N HIS A 74 18.70 -13.31 9.92
CA HIS A 74 19.18 -14.56 10.51
C HIS A 74 20.45 -15.13 9.87
N ASN A 75 20.87 -14.62 8.71
CA ASN A 75 22.17 -15.00 8.16
C ASN A 75 23.31 -14.52 9.07
N PRO A 76 24.39 -15.31 9.24
CA PRO A 76 25.53 -14.93 10.07
C PRO A 76 26.18 -13.61 9.66
N ASP A 77 26.82 -12.96 10.63
CA ASP A 77 27.67 -11.80 10.35
C ASP A 77 28.79 -12.20 9.39
N VAL A 78 28.99 -11.40 8.34
CA VAL A 78 30.09 -11.64 7.41
C VAL A 78 31.41 -11.44 8.13
N SER A 79 32.31 -12.43 8.01
CA SER A 79 33.66 -12.38 8.56
C SER A 79 34.67 -12.55 7.44
N PHE A 80 35.74 -11.78 7.52
CA PHE A 80 36.90 -11.84 6.62
C PHE A 80 38.14 -12.41 7.32
N GLU A 81 37.96 -13.02 8.49
CA GLU A 81 39.05 -13.68 9.21
C GLU A 81 39.66 -14.80 8.34
N GLY A 82 40.98 -14.76 8.16
CA GLY A 82 41.69 -15.72 7.32
C GLY A 82 41.52 -15.53 5.81
N ILE A 83 40.85 -14.44 5.36
CA ILE A 83 40.70 -14.11 3.94
C ILE A 83 41.70 -13.02 3.55
N THR A 84 42.58 -13.32 2.60
CA THR A 84 43.50 -12.32 2.03
C THR A 84 42.77 -11.43 1.03
N ILE A 85 42.65 -10.14 1.33
CA ILE A 85 42.07 -9.14 0.42
C ILE A 85 43.18 -8.32 -0.21
N ASN A 86 43.44 -8.54 -1.49
CA ASN A 86 44.54 -7.88 -2.20
C ASN A 86 44.16 -6.44 -2.57
N GLY A 87 44.97 -5.47 -2.14
CA GLY A 87 44.89 -4.07 -2.59
C GLY A 87 43.69 -3.25 -2.09
N ASN A 88 42.74 -3.85 -1.37
CA ASN A 88 41.49 -3.20 -0.93
C ASN A 88 41.25 -3.42 0.58
N ALA A 89 42.14 -2.85 1.41
CA ALA A 89 42.14 -3.09 2.87
C ALA A 89 40.87 -2.63 3.59
N ASP A 90 40.09 -1.71 3.00
CA ASP A 90 38.84 -1.18 3.53
C ASP A 90 37.60 -1.95 3.06
N LEU A 91 37.73 -2.87 2.10
CA LEU A 91 36.62 -3.63 1.54
C LEU A 91 35.89 -4.52 2.59
N PRO A 92 36.58 -5.22 3.51
CA PRO A 92 35.93 -5.98 4.57
C PRO A 92 34.96 -5.15 5.41
N SER A 93 35.36 -3.96 5.86
CA SER A 93 34.53 -3.11 6.71
C SER A 93 33.33 -2.54 5.94
N LYS A 94 33.51 -2.23 4.65
CA LYS A 94 32.43 -1.82 3.74
C LYS A 94 31.37 -2.91 3.58
N ILE A 95 31.77 -4.16 3.32
CA ILE A 95 30.83 -5.28 3.17
C ILE A 95 30.10 -5.59 4.50
N VAL A 96 30.79 -5.48 5.64
CA VAL A 96 30.14 -5.56 6.96
C VAL A 96 29.09 -4.46 7.12
N GLN A 97 29.38 -3.24 6.66
CA GLN A 97 28.42 -2.14 6.70
C GLN A 97 27.25 -2.36 5.74
N ASP A 98 27.47 -2.89 4.54
CA ASP A 98 26.41 -3.25 3.59
C ASP A 98 25.43 -4.26 4.21
N GLN A 99 25.95 -5.26 4.94
CA GLN A 99 25.12 -6.22 5.67
C GLN A 99 24.28 -5.54 6.77
N LYS A 100 24.87 -4.59 7.51
CA LYS A 100 24.14 -3.81 8.53
C LYS A 100 23.03 -2.98 7.90
N ASN A 101 23.30 -2.31 6.77
CA ASN A 101 22.30 -1.53 6.05
C ASN A 101 21.15 -2.43 5.56
N ALA A 102 21.46 -3.58 4.97
CA ALA A 102 20.44 -4.54 4.52
C ALA A 102 19.54 -5.03 5.67
N ARG A 103 20.13 -5.32 6.84
CA ARG A 103 19.36 -5.68 8.05
C ARG A 103 18.52 -4.52 8.57
N ALA A 104 19.01 -3.29 8.52
CA ALA A 104 18.21 -2.12 8.89
C ALA A 104 16.96 -1.99 8.00
N HIS A 105 17.10 -2.17 6.68
CA HIS A 105 15.95 -2.19 5.76
C HIS A 105 14.95 -3.31 6.07
N ALA A 106 15.45 -4.50 6.43
CA ALA A 106 14.62 -5.62 6.84
C ALA A 106 13.82 -5.32 8.13
N VAL A 107 14.40 -4.58 9.07
CA VAL A 107 13.74 -4.10 10.29
C VAL A 107 12.69 -3.03 9.96
N THR A 108 13.01 -2.08 9.09
CA THR A 108 12.06 -1.05 8.61
C THR A 108 10.84 -1.69 7.96
N TRP A 109 11.05 -2.69 7.09
CA TRP A 109 9.94 -3.50 6.55
C TRP A 109 9.09 -4.10 7.66
N ASN A 110 9.71 -4.81 8.61
CA ASN A 110 8.99 -5.57 9.64
C ASN A 110 8.19 -4.72 10.62
N THR A 111 8.68 -3.52 10.94
CA THR A 111 8.14 -2.70 12.02
C THR A 111 7.29 -1.54 11.54
N GLN A 112 7.52 -1.04 10.32
CA GLN A 112 6.84 0.15 9.80
C GLN A 112 6.01 -0.19 8.56
N VAL A 113 6.65 -0.55 7.44
CA VAL A 113 5.95 -0.70 6.15
C VAL A 113 4.92 -1.82 6.18
N LYS A 114 5.26 -2.98 6.78
CA LYS A 114 4.33 -4.09 6.94
C LYS A 114 3.11 -3.70 7.78
N LYS A 115 3.29 -2.89 8.83
CA LYS A 115 2.18 -2.38 9.63
C LYS A 115 1.29 -1.46 8.79
N GLN A 116 1.86 -0.52 8.06
CA GLN A 116 1.09 0.39 7.19
C GLN A 116 0.31 -0.36 6.10
N LEU A 117 0.85 -1.47 5.58
CA LEU A 117 0.15 -2.36 4.66
C LEU A 117 -1.07 -2.99 5.34
N LEU A 118 -0.89 -3.60 6.52
CA LEU A 118 -1.98 -4.22 7.26
C LEU A 118 -3.06 -3.21 7.68
N ASP A 119 -2.67 -2.01 8.11
CA ASP A 119 -3.59 -0.95 8.49
C ASP A 119 -4.42 -0.50 7.27
N THR A 120 -3.80 -0.38 6.08
CA THR A 120 -4.51 -0.07 4.83
C THR A 120 -5.50 -1.17 4.45
N LEU A 121 -5.12 -2.45 4.57
CA LEU A 121 -6.01 -3.59 4.30
C LEU A 121 -7.17 -3.66 5.29
N THR A 122 -6.91 -3.35 6.56
CA THR A 122 -7.94 -3.27 7.60
C THR A 122 -8.96 -2.19 7.29
N GLY A 123 -8.53 -1.03 6.78
CA GLY A 123 -9.43 0.04 6.34
C GLY A 123 -10.41 -0.38 5.24
N ILE A 124 -10.05 -1.33 4.37
CA ILE A 124 -10.97 -1.90 3.37
C ILE A 124 -12.08 -2.69 4.08
N ILE A 125 -11.73 -3.51 5.08
CA ILE A 125 -12.68 -4.32 5.85
C ILE A 125 -13.60 -3.44 6.70
N GLU A 126 -13.04 -2.42 7.36
CA GLU A 126 -13.80 -1.46 8.15
C GLU A 126 -14.78 -0.67 7.29
N TYR A 127 -14.38 -0.30 6.08
CA TYR A 127 -15.25 0.35 5.13
C TYR A 127 -16.40 -0.56 4.67
N ASP A 128 -16.12 -1.82 4.34
CA ASP A 128 -17.14 -2.81 3.97
C ASP A 128 -18.16 -2.99 5.11
N THR A 129 -17.68 -3.13 6.34
CA THR A 129 -18.53 -3.19 7.55
C THR A 129 -19.38 -1.92 7.69
N LYS A 130 -18.80 -0.74 7.44
CA LYS A 130 -19.56 0.52 7.45
C LYS A 130 -20.65 0.50 6.37
N PHE A 131 -20.32 0.10 5.15
CA PHE A 131 -21.29 0.01 4.06
C PHE A 131 -22.45 -0.93 4.40
N GLU A 132 -22.16 -2.13 4.93
CA GLU A 132 -23.18 -3.09 5.37
C GLU A 132 -24.11 -2.48 6.42
N ASN A 133 -23.58 -1.75 7.40
CA ASN A 133 -24.38 -1.10 8.44
C ASN A 133 -25.32 0.00 7.89
N TYR A 134 -24.92 0.70 6.83
CA TYR A 134 -25.76 1.73 6.18
C TYR A 134 -26.73 1.13 5.16
N TYR A 135 -26.54 -0.11 4.72
CA TYR A 135 -27.27 -0.68 3.58
C TYR A 135 -28.79 -0.64 3.77
N GLU A 136 -29.31 -1.15 4.88
CA GLU A 136 -30.74 -1.17 5.14
C GLU A 136 -31.33 0.25 5.24
N THR A 137 -30.62 1.16 5.92
CA THR A 137 -31.03 2.57 6.04
C THR A 137 -31.06 3.30 4.70
N LEU A 138 -30.11 3.00 3.80
CA LEU A 138 -30.09 3.57 2.45
C LEU A 138 -31.25 3.01 1.61
N VAL A 139 -31.53 1.71 1.70
CA VAL A 139 -32.68 1.08 1.02
C VAL A 139 -34.00 1.67 1.53
N GLU A 140 -34.16 1.84 2.83
CA GLU A 140 -35.32 2.49 3.43
C GLU A 140 -35.47 3.94 2.93
N GLY A 141 -34.37 4.71 2.95
CA GLY A 141 -34.37 6.09 2.47
C GLY A 141 -34.81 6.22 1.00
N ILE A 142 -34.44 5.27 0.15
CA ILE A 142 -34.93 5.18 -1.24
C ILE A 142 -36.43 4.90 -1.26
N ASN A 143 -36.87 3.87 -0.53
CA ASN A 143 -38.27 3.43 -0.53
C ASN A 143 -39.24 4.49 0.01
N THR A 144 -38.81 5.29 0.99
CA THR A 144 -39.63 6.34 1.61
C THR A 144 -39.41 7.73 0.99
N GLY A 145 -38.53 7.85 -0.02
CA GLY A 145 -38.17 9.15 -0.61
C GLY A 145 -37.48 10.12 0.36
N ASN A 146 -36.80 9.60 1.39
CA ASN A 146 -36.16 10.41 2.43
C ASN A 146 -34.76 10.86 1.97
N GLY A 147 -34.72 11.95 1.21
CA GLY A 147 -33.49 12.51 0.64
C GLY A 147 -32.44 12.91 1.68
N ASP A 148 -32.84 13.36 2.87
CA ASP A 148 -31.92 13.74 3.94
C ASP A 148 -31.15 12.53 4.49
N THR A 149 -31.83 11.40 4.66
CA THR A 149 -31.22 10.13 5.09
C THR A 149 -30.22 9.63 4.05
N LEU A 150 -30.58 9.70 2.77
CA LEU A 150 -29.68 9.32 1.66
C LEU A 150 -28.45 10.22 1.61
N LYS A 151 -28.64 11.55 1.67
CA LYS A 151 -27.54 12.51 1.66
C LYS A 151 -26.57 12.25 2.81
N LYS A 152 -27.08 12.02 4.01
CA LYS A 152 -26.25 11.74 5.19
C LYS A 152 -25.48 10.43 5.03
N GLY A 153 -26.16 9.33 4.68
CA GLY A 153 -25.51 8.03 4.52
C GLY A 153 -24.42 8.03 3.45
N ILE A 154 -24.67 8.64 2.28
CA ILE A 154 -23.67 8.78 1.23
C ILE A 154 -22.50 9.67 1.66
N THR A 155 -22.76 10.78 2.37
CA THR A 155 -21.70 11.65 2.91
C THR A 155 -20.79 10.90 3.90
N ASP A 156 -21.39 10.11 4.79
CA ASP A 156 -20.65 9.33 5.77
C ASP A 156 -19.79 8.25 5.09
N LEU A 157 -20.32 7.56 4.07
CA LEU A 157 -19.57 6.60 3.27
C LEU A 157 -18.43 7.29 2.50
N GLN A 158 -18.67 8.47 1.93
CA GLN A 158 -17.63 9.25 1.26
C GLN A 158 -16.45 9.59 2.21
N GLY A 159 -16.74 9.93 3.46
CA GLY A 159 -15.69 10.13 4.47
C GLY A 159 -14.84 8.87 4.72
N GLY A 160 -15.46 7.69 4.71
CA GLY A 160 -14.74 6.41 4.79
C GLY A 160 -13.81 6.18 3.60
N ILE A 161 -14.28 6.49 2.38
CA ILE A 161 -13.48 6.40 1.15
C ILE A 161 -12.27 7.34 1.24
N GLN A 162 -12.45 8.58 1.68
CA GLN A 162 -11.37 9.55 1.83
C GLN A 162 -10.31 9.09 2.83
N GLN A 163 -10.73 8.46 3.93
CA GLN A 163 -9.80 7.90 4.90
C GLN A 163 -8.98 6.74 4.28
N ASN A 164 -9.62 5.85 3.52
CA ASN A 164 -8.91 4.77 2.81
C ASN A 164 -7.94 5.31 1.74
N GLN A 165 -8.31 6.37 1.02
CA GLN A 165 -7.39 7.05 0.09
C GLN A 165 -6.15 7.59 0.81
N LYS A 166 -6.33 8.19 1.98
CA LYS A 166 -5.22 8.71 2.79
C LYS A 166 -4.29 7.58 3.24
N SER A 167 -4.83 6.47 3.73
CA SER A 167 -4.04 5.29 4.13
C SER A 167 -3.27 4.69 2.94
N ALA A 168 -3.92 4.56 1.78
CA ALA A 168 -3.28 4.05 0.57
C ALA A 168 -2.15 4.97 0.07
N LYS A 169 -2.34 6.29 0.15
CA LYS A 169 -1.30 7.27 -0.19
C LYS A 169 -0.09 7.15 0.76
N ALA A 170 -0.34 7.07 2.06
CA ALA A 170 0.72 6.88 3.05
C ALA A 170 1.50 5.58 2.80
N LEU A 171 0.81 4.46 2.54
CA LEU A 171 1.45 3.20 2.18
C LEU A 171 2.35 3.32 0.94
N LYS A 172 1.88 4.02 -0.10
CA LYS A 172 2.68 4.25 -1.31
C LYS A 172 3.95 5.05 -1.01
N GLU A 173 3.85 6.09 -0.18
CA GLU A 173 4.98 6.93 0.20
C GLU A 173 6.03 6.12 0.98
N GLU A 174 5.60 5.34 1.97
CA GLU A 174 6.47 4.42 2.75
C GLU A 174 7.18 3.39 1.85
N LEU A 175 6.46 2.79 0.91
CA LEU A 175 7.04 1.84 -0.05
C LEU A 175 8.07 2.50 -0.97
N ILE A 176 7.81 3.72 -1.45
CA ILE A 176 8.76 4.48 -2.28
C ILE A 176 10.02 4.82 -1.49
N GLN A 177 9.87 5.26 -0.24
CA GLN A 177 11.00 5.58 0.63
C GLN A 177 11.88 4.34 0.88
N LEU A 178 11.27 3.21 1.27
CA LEU A 178 12.00 1.96 1.47
C LEU A 178 12.70 1.50 0.19
N LYS A 179 12.01 1.54 -0.96
CA LYS A 179 12.58 1.19 -2.26
C LYS A 179 13.79 2.05 -2.61
N ASN A 180 13.71 3.37 -2.39
CA ASN A 180 14.79 4.28 -2.74
C ASN A 180 16.01 4.04 -1.85
N ALA A 181 15.80 3.88 -0.54
CA ALA A 181 16.86 3.58 0.42
C ALA A 181 17.58 2.25 0.09
N ILE A 182 16.81 1.18 -0.18
CA ILE A 182 17.37 -0.11 -0.63
C ILE A 182 18.11 0.06 -1.97
N GLY A 183 17.54 0.81 -2.91
CA GLY A 183 18.11 0.98 -4.24
C GLY A 183 19.46 1.70 -4.24
N GLU A 184 19.69 2.63 -3.31
CA GLU A 184 20.99 3.27 -3.11
C GLU A 184 22.01 2.26 -2.55
N ASP A 185 21.67 1.60 -1.44
CA ASP A 185 22.57 0.65 -0.77
C ASP A 185 22.90 -0.58 -1.64
N VAL A 186 21.96 -1.09 -2.44
CA VAL A 186 22.21 -2.24 -3.32
C VAL A 186 23.21 -1.90 -4.43
N ARG A 187 23.23 -0.66 -4.95
CA ARG A 187 24.22 -0.26 -5.96
C ARG A 187 25.62 -0.17 -5.35
N THR A 188 25.71 0.39 -4.14
CA THR A 188 26.95 0.45 -3.37
C THR A 188 27.47 -0.95 -3.04
N PHE A 189 26.61 -1.81 -2.50
CA PHE A 189 26.95 -3.20 -2.21
C PHE A 189 27.34 -3.99 -3.46
N GLY A 190 26.64 -3.79 -4.59
CA GLY A 190 27.00 -4.39 -5.87
C GLY A 190 28.43 -4.05 -6.30
N SER A 191 28.82 -2.78 -6.16
CA SER A 191 30.18 -2.32 -6.50
C SER A 191 31.24 -2.92 -5.57
N HIS A 192 30.95 -3.00 -4.26
CA HIS A 192 31.84 -3.65 -3.30
C HIS A 192 31.97 -5.16 -3.59
N LYS A 193 30.87 -5.84 -3.88
CA LYS A 193 30.85 -7.27 -4.23
C LYS A 193 31.67 -7.57 -5.48
N GLU A 194 31.54 -6.76 -6.54
CA GLU A 194 32.33 -6.92 -7.76
C GLU A 194 33.83 -6.77 -7.49
N THR A 195 34.21 -5.80 -6.65
CA THR A 195 35.60 -5.61 -6.22
C THR A 195 36.11 -6.80 -5.40
N LEU A 196 35.26 -7.42 -4.58
CA LEU A 196 35.61 -8.61 -3.80
C LEU A 196 35.87 -9.85 -4.67
N GLN A 197 35.23 -9.92 -5.84
CA GLN A 197 35.33 -11.04 -6.78
C GLN A 197 36.46 -10.89 -7.80
N SER A 198 37.14 -9.74 -7.83
CA SER A 198 38.22 -9.40 -8.76
C SER A 198 39.58 -9.85 -8.24
#